data_AF-A0A7X0A7B4-F1
#
_entry.id   AF-A0A7X0A7B4-F1
#
_cell.length_a   1.000
_cell.length_b   1.000
_cell.length_c   1.000
_cell.angle_alpha   90.00
_cell.angle_beta   90.00
_cell.angle_gamma   90.00
#
_symmetry.space_group_name_H-M   'P 1'
#
loop_
_entity.id
_entity.type
_entity.pdbx_description
1 polymer ?
#
loop_
_entity_poly.entity_id
_entity_poly.type
_entity_poly.pdbx_seq_one_letter_code
_entity_poly.pdbx_strand_id
1 'polypeptide(L)'
;MLNKKLKYKQFLENYTDCPSEDFKEISGNFCRWISINDYENNFKPLNIITNPPQRLLNDSDKLCMGYGLSFFDSPQNALNRYSTLFEKQKRAHLKEIFKTDKGTQIAVIKIEHEDGLANEPNATNGHFTFHEYELVEFKEKIKSRINIFADDGTINIEI
;
A
#
# COMPACT_ATOMS: atom_id res chain seq x y z
N MET A 1 21.55 5.19 19.81
CA MET A 1 20.43 4.66 19.02
C MET A 1 19.49 5.82 18.74
N LEU A 2 19.15 6.10 17.48
CA LEU A 2 18.06 7.05 17.19
C LEU A 2 16.78 6.49 17.81
N ASN A 3 16.01 7.33 18.48
CA ASN A 3 14.70 6.96 18.99
C ASN A 3 13.75 6.80 17.79
N LYS A 4 13.51 5.56 17.34
CA LYS A 4 12.67 5.26 16.17
C LYS A 4 11.21 5.54 16.52
N LYS A 5 10.59 6.51 15.85
CA LYS A 5 9.20 6.92 16.09
C LYS A 5 8.36 6.68 14.84
N LEU A 6 7.19 6.06 14.99
CA LEU A 6 6.24 5.85 13.89
C LEU A 6 5.67 7.18 13.42
N LYS A 7 5.59 7.38 12.09
CA LYS A 7 5.16 8.63 11.46
C LYS A 7 3.75 9.06 11.88
N TYR A 8 2.87 8.08 12.09
CA TYR A 8 1.47 8.30 12.47
C TYR A 8 1.16 7.98 13.93
N LYS A 9 2.17 8.03 14.82
CA LYS A 9 2.05 7.61 16.23
C LYS A 9 0.82 8.17 16.95
N GLN A 10 0.51 9.46 16.76
CA GLN A 10 -0.63 10.15 17.37
C GLN A 10 -1.99 9.49 17.08
N PHE A 11 -2.11 8.77 15.97
CA PHE A 11 -3.32 8.03 15.62
C PHE A 11 -3.30 6.61 16.18
N LEU A 12 -2.12 5.95 16.15
CA LEU A 12 -1.92 4.59 16.62
C LEU A 12 -2.13 4.46 18.14
N GLU A 13 -1.82 5.52 18.91
CA GLU A 13 -2.02 5.58 20.36
C GLU A 13 -3.49 5.40 20.80
N ASN A 14 -4.46 5.51 19.89
CA ASN A 14 -5.87 5.26 20.17
C ASN A 14 -6.25 3.76 20.17
N TYR A 15 -5.32 2.89 19.79
CA TYR A 15 -5.53 1.44 19.70
C TYR A 15 -4.58 0.72 20.64
N THR A 16 -5.13 -0.16 21.48
CA THR A 16 -4.31 -1.07 22.28
C THR A 16 -3.51 -1.97 21.35
N ASP A 17 -2.21 -2.10 21.59
CA ASP A 17 -1.30 -3.00 20.85
C ASP A 17 -1.19 -2.68 19.34
N CYS A 18 -0.83 -1.43 19.01
CA CYS A 18 -0.75 -0.94 17.63
C CYS A 18 0.57 -0.20 17.32
N PRO A 19 1.39 -0.70 16.39
CA PRO A 19 1.32 -2.03 15.78
C PRO A 19 1.50 -3.12 16.83
N SER A 20 0.93 -4.29 16.57
CA SER A 20 1.04 -5.45 17.46
C SER A 20 2.46 -6.02 17.49
N GLU A 21 2.79 -6.80 18.52
CA GLU A 21 4.14 -7.36 18.73
C GLU A 21 4.65 -8.26 17.57
N ASP A 22 3.75 -8.74 16.71
CA ASP A 22 4.10 -9.52 15.52
C ASP A 22 4.69 -8.69 14.38
N PHE A 23 4.57 -7.35 14.44
CA PHE A 23 5.19 -6.46 13.48
C PHE A 23 6.70 -6.35 13.71
N LYS A 24 7.48 -6.50 12.65
CA LYS A 24 8.95 -6.52 12.69
C LYS A 24 9.56 -5.60 11.65
N GLU A 25 10.78 -5.14 11.92
CA GLU A 25 11.58 -4.43 10.93
C GLU A 25 11.97 -5.38 9.79
N ILE A 26 11.68 -4.99 8.56
CA ILE A 26 11.97 -5.78 7.36
C ILE A 26 12.85 -4.98 6.40
N SER A 27 13.59 -5.68 5.55
CA SER A 27 14.33 -5.09 4.44
C SER A 27 14.15 -5.92 3.18
N GLY A 28 14.20 -5.26 2.03
CA GLY A 28 13.96 -5.90 0.73
C GLY A 28 13.35 -4.97 -0.31
N ASN A 29 12.98 -5.56 -1.44
CA ASN A 29 12.23 -4.86 -2.48
C ASN A 29 10.76 -5.28 -2.40
N PHE A 30 9.88 -4.31 -2.16
CA PHE A 30 8.45 -4.56 -1.98
C PHE A 30 7.65 -3.73 -2.95
N CYS A 31 6.41 -4.16 -3.19
CA CYS A 31 5.57 -3.63 -4.25
C CYS A 31 4.35 -2.92 -3.67
N ARG A 32 3.93 -1.81 -4.29
CA ARG A 32 2.69 -1.10 -3.93
C ARG A 32 2.05 -0.52 -5.17
N TRP A 33 0.71 -0.51 -5.20
CA TRP A 33 -0.02 0.17 -6.26
C TRP A 33 0.07 1.69 -6.07
N ILE A 34 0.36 2.40 -7.15
CA ILE A 34 0.49 3.86 -7.17
C ILE A 34 -0.28 4.44 -8.36
N SER A 35 -0.82 5.64 -8.15
CA SER A 35 -1.42 6.47 -9.18
C SER A 35 -0.39 7.42 -9.78
N ILE A 36 -0.41 7.56 -11.11
CA ILE A 36 0.42 8.55 -11.83
C ILE A 36 -0.07 9.98 -11.53
N ASN A 37 -1.35 10.13 -11.20
CA ASN A 37 -1.98 11.45 -11.06
C ASN A 37 -2.11 11.90 -9.61
N ASP A 38 -1.81 11.03 -8.64
CA ASP A 38 -1.94 11.32 -7.21
C ASP A 38 -0.69 10.91 -6.42
N TYR A 39 0.43 11.59 -6.71
CA TYR A 39 1.70 11.32 -6.04
C TYR A 39 1.68 11.63 -4.55
N GLU A 40 0.80 12.52 -4.11
CA GLU A 40 0.75 12.95 -2.72
C GLU A 40 0.12 11.87 -1.82
N ASN A 41 -0.94 11.21 -2.29
CA ASN A 41 -1.62 10.19 -1.48
C ASN A 41 -1.09 8.77 -1.68
N ASN A 42 -0.25 8.53 -2.71
CA ASN A 42 0.36 7.22 -2.97
C ASN A 42 1.02 6.60 -1.73
N PHE A 43 1.63 7.42 -0.88
CA PHE A 43 2.32 6.99 0.35
C PHE A 43 1.66 7.52 1.62
N LYS A 44 0.35 7.79 1.57
CA LYS A 44 -0.45 8.06 2.76
C LYS A 44 -1.31 6.84 3.10
N PRO A 45 -1.45 6.48 4.38
CA PRO A 45 -2.44 5.51 4.80
C PRO A 45 -3.86 5.97 4.47
N LEU A 46 -4.75 5.01 4.26
CA LEU A 46 -6.15 5.30 3.90
C LEU A 46 -6.82 6.19 4.96
N ASN A 47 -6.52 5.98 6.24
CA ASN A 47 -7.11 6.73 7.34
C ASN A 47 -6.66 8.20 7.42
N ILE A 48 -5.62 8.58 6.67
CA ILE A 48 -5.07 9.95 6.62
C ILE A 48 -5.63 10.74 5.43
N ILE A 49 -6.08 10.06 4.37
CA ILE A 49 -6.59 10.72 3.16
C ILE A 49 -7.99 11.26 3.43
N THR A 50 -8.16 12.58 3.35
CA THR A 50 -9.43 13.27 3.60
C THR A 50 -10.13 13.77 2.33
N ASN A 51 -9.42 13.84 1.19
CA ASN A 51 -9.96 14.33 -0.08
C ASN A 51 -9.39 13.54 -1.28
N PRO A 52 -10.23 12.97 -2.17
CA PRO A 52 -11.69 12.86 -2.06
C PRO A 52 -12.11 12.14 -0.76
N PRO A 53 -13.33 12.40 -0.23
CA PRO A 53 -13.76 11.83 1.03
C PRO A 53 -13.57 10.32 1.00
N GLN A 54 -13.09 9.76 2.12
CA GLN A 54 -12.90 8.31 2.25
C GLN A 54 -14.13 7.58 1.73
N ARG A 55 -13.91 6.57 0.86
CA ARG A 55 -14.90 5.51 0.68
C ARG A 55 -15.39 5.11 2.07
N LEU A 56 -16.69 4.83 2.24
CA LEU A 56 -17.23 4.45 3.55
C LEU A 56 -16.33 3.39 4.20
N LEU A 57 -15.59 3.81 5.23
CA LEU A 57 -14.66 2.94 5.94
C LEU A 57 -15.50 1.91 6.67
N ASN A 58 -15.20 0.63 6.46
CA ASN A 58 -15.76 -0.41 7.31
C ASN A 58 -14.98 -0.47 8.63
N ASP A 59 -15.44 -1.27 9.58
CA ASP A 59 -14.80 -1.33 10.90
C ASP A 59 -13.36 -1.85 10.84
N SER A 60 -12.99 -2.64 9.83
CA SER A 60 -11.61 -3.07 9.61
C SER A 60 -10.70 -1.94 9.13
N ASP A 61 -11.23 -1.01 8.34
CA ASP A 61 -10.49 0.16 7.88
C ASP A 61 -10.23 1.13 9.05
N LYS A 62 -11.10 1.15 10.07
CA LYS A 62 -10.93 1.96 11.29
C LYS A 62 -9.96 1.37 12.32
N LEU A 63 -9.27 0.27 12.01
CA LEU A 63 -8.29 -0.36 12.91
C LEU A 63 -6.89 0.22 12.71
N CYS A 64 -5.96 -0.20 13.58
CA CYS A 64 -4.52 0.04 13.50
C CYS A 64 -3.98 -0.03 12.05
N MET A 65 -4.33 -1.11 11.33
CA MET A 65 -3.84 -1.36 9.96
C MET A 65 -4.25 -0.28 8.95
N GLY A 66 -5.34 0.47 9.19
CA GLY A 66 -5.76 1.56 8.31
C GLY A 66 -4.81 2.77 8.32
N TYR A 67 -3.91 2.83 9.30
CA TYR A 67 -2.80 3.79 9.39
C TYR A 67 -1.46 3.23 8.89
N GLY A 68 -1.46 2.00 8.35
CA GLY A 68 -0.32 1.43 7.65
C GLY A 68 -0.47 1.53 6.13
N LEU A 69 0.65 1.35 5.44
CA LEU A 69 0.71 1.25 3.99
C LEU A 69 0.56 -0.22 3.58
N SER A 70 -0.31 -0.48 2.62
CA SER A 70 -0.41 -1.78 1.96
C SER A 70 0.73 -1.99 0.97
N PHE A 71 1.48 -3.07 1.15
CA PHE A 71 2.54 -3.54 0.27
C PHE A 71 2.31 -5.00 -0.13
N PHE A 72 3.11 -5.47 -1.08
CA PHE A 72 3.18 -6.83 -1.57
C PHE A 72 4.63 -7.29 -1.60
N ASP A 73 4.86 -8.57 -1.29
CA ASP A 73 6.20 -9.20 -1.33
C ASP A 73 6.80 -9.32 -2.74
N SER A 74 5.99 -9.24 -3.81
CA SER A 74 6.44 -9.38 -5.19
C SER A 74 5.53 -8.66 -6.19
N PRO A 75 6.06 -8.31 -7.39
CA PRO A 75 5.26 -7.71 -8.45
C PRO A 75 4.12 -8.62 -8.92
N GLN A 76 4.39 -9.92 -9.05
CA GLN A 76 3.39 -10.90 -9.48
C GLN A 76 2.21 -10.99 -8.49
N ASN A 77 2.48 -10.99 -7.19
CA ASN A 77 1.44 -11.00 -6.18
C ASN A 77 0.62 -9.71 -6.19
N ALA A 78 1.28 -8.55 -6.34
CA ALA A 78 0.62 -7.25 -6.50
C ALA A 78 -0.32 -7.24 -7.71
N LEU A 79 0.14 -7.77 -8.85
CA LEU A 79 -0.65 -7.84 -10.09
C LEU A 79 -1.81 -8.83 -9.98
N ASN A 80 -1.57 -10.05 -9.50
CA ASN A 80 -2.60 -11.08 -9.35
C ASN A 80 -3.75 -10.58 -8.48
N ARG A 81 -3.40 -9.92 -7.36
CA ARG A 81 -4.39 -9.31 -6.48
C ARG A 81 -5.13 -8.16 -7.17
N TYR A 82 -4.42 -7.30 -7.90
CA TYR A 82 -5.02 -6.19 -8.63
C TYR A 82 -6.04 -6.71 -9.65
N SER A 83 -5.62 -7.64 -10.51
CA SER A 83 -6.45 -8.27 -11.56
C SER A 83 -7.71 -8.91 -10.97
N THR A 84 -7.55 -9.68 -9.89
CA THR A 84 -8.69 -10.30 -9.19
C THR A 84 -9.70 -9.26 -8.69
N LEU A 85 -9.24 -8.13 -8.14
CA LEU A 85 -10.12 -7.08 -7.64
C LEU A 85 -10.74 -6.24 -8.76
N PHE A 86 -10.00 -6.04 -9.84
CA PHE A 86 -10.44 -5.32 -11.03
C PHE A 86 -11.55 -6.08 -11.77
N GLU A 87 -11.40 -7.40 -11.95
CA GLU A 87 -12.41 -8.23 -12.63
C GLU A 87 -13.70 -8.42 -11.81
N LYS A 88 -13.65 -8.21 -10.48
CA LYS A 88 -14.87 -8.12 -9.66
C LYS A 88 -15.72 -6.89 -9.99
N GLN A 89 -15.15 -5.86 -10.62
CA GLN A 89 -15.88 -4.66 -11.04
C GLN A 89 -16.65 -4.95 -12.33
N LYS A 90 -17.92 -5.36 -12.20
CA LYS A 90 -18.75 -5.80 -13.34
C LYS A 90 -19.10 -4.71 -14.35
N ARG A 91 -19.03 -3.43 -13.96
CA ARG A 91 -19.45 -2.28 -14.80
C ARG A 91 -18.23 -1.44 -15.18
N ALA A 92 -18.19 -0.96 -16.41
CA ALA A 92 -17.07 -0.17 -16.94
C ALA A 92 -16.74 1.06 -16.06
N HIS A 93 -17.75 1.82 -15.61
CA HIS A 93 -17.50 2.97 -14.73
C HIS A 93 -16.87 2.57 -13.39
N LEU A 94 -17.19 1.39 -12.85
CA LEU A 94 -16.58 0.90 -11.60
C LEU A 94 -15.11 0.49 -11.83
N LYS A 95 -14.77 -0.02 -13.02
CA LYS A 95 -13.38 -0.29 -13.42
C LYS A 95 -12.57 1.00 -13.48
N GLU A 96 -13.14 2.10 -13.98
CA GLU A 96 -12.45 3.41 -14.02
C GLU A 96 -12.31 4.06 -12.63
N ILE A 97 -13.34 3.95 -11.78
CA ILE A 97 -13.24 4.35 -10.36
C ILE A 97 -12.13 3.54 -9.69
N PHE A 98 -12.09 2.22 -9.90
CA PHE A 98 -11.06 1.35 -9.32
C PHE A 98 -9.64 1.75 -9.75
N LYS A 99 -9.42 2.05 -11.04
CA LYS A 99 -8.13 2.55 -11.54
C LYS A 99 -7.73 3.87 -10.89
N THR A 100 -8.71 4.77 -10.69
CA THR A 100 -8.47 6.06 -10.02
C THR A 100 -8.08 5.85 -8.56
N ASP A 101 -8.82 5.00 -7.85
CA ASP A 101 -8.64 4.76 -6.42
C ASP A 101 -7.38 3.94 -6.07
N LYS A 102 -7.05 2.95 -6.90
CA LYS A 102 -5.92 2.02 -6.65
C LYS A 102 -4.66 2.42 -7.39
N GLY A 103 -4.76 3.28 -8.40
CA GLY A 103 -3.68 3.59 -9.31
C GLY A 103 -3.50 2.55 -10.41
N THR A 104 -2.67 2.86 -11.38
CA THR A 104 -2.47 2.08 -12.62
C THR A 104 -1.05 1.55 -12.78
N GLN A 105 -0.21 1.72 -11.75
CA GLN A 105 1.18 1.27 -11.74
C GLN A 105 1.50 0.51 -10.46
N ILE A 106 2.46 -0.41 -10.54
CA ILE A 106 3.14 -1.01 -9.39
C ILE A 106 4.48 -0.31 -9.22
N ALA A 107 4.73 0.28 -8.05
CA ALA A 107 6.05 0.76 -7.66
C ALA A 107 6.80 -0.36 -6.94
N VAL A 108 8.03 -0.63 -7.37
CA VAL A 108 8.99 -1.45 -6.62
C VAL A 108 9.82 -0.52 -5.75
N ILE A 109 9.82 -0.76 -4.45
CA ILE A 109 10.34 0.14 -3.42
C ILE A 109 11.34 -0.60 -2.57
N LYS A 110 12.53 -0.01 -2.39
CA LYS A 110 13.52 -0.54 -1.46
C LYS A 110 13.15 -0.13 -0.04
N ILE A 111 12.83 -1.10 0.80
CA ILE A 111 12.61 -0.94 2.24
C ILE A 111 13.85 -1.43 2.98
N GLU A 112 14.27 -0.68 3.99
CA GLU A 112 15.36 -1.00 4.92
C GLU A 112 14.80 -1.16 6.34
N HIS A 113 15.54 -1.80 7.24
CA HIS A 113 15.10 -2.02 8.62
C HIS A 113 14.80 -0.71 9.38
N GLU A 114 15.45 0.38 8.99
CA GLU A 114 15.26 1.71 9.56
C GLU A 114 14.03 2.44 9.01
N ASP A 115 13.26 1.83 8.11
CA ASP A 115 12.07 2.47 7.55
C ASP A 115 10.80 2.22 8.35
N GLY A 116 10.71 1.16 9.15
CA GLY A 116 9.47 0.86 9.84
C GLY A 116 9.27 -0.60 10.18
N LEU A 117 8.01 -0.93 10.44
CA LEU A 117 7.57 -2.22 10.93
C LEU A 117 6.50 -2.81 10.00
N ALA A 118 6.54 -4.11 9.75
CA ALA A 118 5.52 -4.82 8.99
C ALA A 118 5.11 -6.13 9.63
N ASN A 119 3.85 -6.51 9.42
CA ASN A 119 3.40 -7.86 9.70
C ASN A 119 3.83 -8.83 8.60
N GLU A 120 3.68 -10.13 8.85
CA GLU A 120 4.03 -11.14 7.85
C GLU A 120 3.15 -11.04 6.59
N PRO A 121 3.74 -11.17 5.39
CA PRO A 121 2.99 -11.28 4.15
C PRO A 121 1.97 -12.41 4.16
N ASN A 122 0.78 -12.11 3.66
CA ASN A 122 -0.26 -13.12 3.48
C ASN A 122 0.20 -14.20 2.49
N ALA A 123 0.21 -15.46 2.92
CA ALA A 123 0.71 -16.58 2.12
C ALA A 123 0.03 -16.77 0.76
N THR A 124 -1.20 -16.27 0.56
CA THR A 124 -1.95 -16.43 -0.70
C THR A 124 -1.69 -15.30 -1.70
N ASN A 125 -1.45 -14.08 -1.24
CA ASN A 125 -1.40 -12.91 -2.12
C ASN A 125 -0.27 -11.93 -1.81
N GLY A 126 0.66 -12.29 -0.92
CA GLY A 126 1.82 -11.50 -0.57
C GLY A 126 1.54 -10.16 0.10
N HIS A 127 0.28 -9.82 0.37
CA HIS A 127 -0.11 -8.54 0.97
C HIS A 127 0.35 -8.46 2.41
N PHE A 128 0.91 -7.31 2.79
CA PHE A 128 1.20 -6.96 4.18
C PHE A 128 0.97 -5.47 4.42
N THR A 129 0.90 -5.13 5.70
CA THR A 129 0.76 -3.77 6.22
C THR A 129 2.12 -3.32 6.75
N PHE A 130 2.54 -2.12 6.35
CA PHE A 130 3.80 -1.50 6.77
C PHE A 130 3.53 -0.17 7.48
N HIS A 131 3.99 -0.02 8.71
CA HIS A 131 3.97 1.24 9.46
C HIS A 131 5.35 1.89 9.39
N GLU A 132 5.41 3.03 8.72
CA GLU A 132 6.66 3.75 8.51
C GLU A 132 7.09 4.59 9.71
N TYR A 133 8.41 4.77 9.85
CA TYR A 133 9.01 5.71 10.78
C TYR A 133 8.97 7.15 10.23
N GLU A 134 9.05 8.12 11.14
CA GLU A 134 8.75 9.53 10.92
C GLU A 134 9.53 10.19 9.76
N LEU A 135 10.76 9.74 9.51
CA LEU A 135 11.68 10.35 8.53
C LEU A 135 11.68 9.66 7.16
N VAL A 136 10.83 8.65 6.94
CA VAL A 136 10.82 7.89 5.70
C VAL A 136 10.08 8.64 4.60
N GLU A 137 10.71 8.73 3.43
CA GLU A 137 10.14 9.33 2.22
C GLU A 137 10.18 8.33 1.06
N PHE A 138 9.16 7.46 0.99
CA PHE A 138 9.13 6.34 0.02
C PHE A 138 9.20 6.75 -1.45
N LYS A 139 8.79 7.99 -1.78
CA LYS A 139 8.89 8.52 -3.14
C LYS A 139 10.34 8.49 -3.66
N GLU A 140 11.31 8.69 -2.77
CA GLU A 140 12.74 8.69 -3.08
C GLU A 140 13.32 7.26 -3.11
N LYS A 141 12.58 6.28 -2.61
CA LYS A 141 12.99 4.87 -2.51
C LYS A 141 12.44 3.98 -3.64
N ILE A 142 11.67 4.54 -4.57
CA ILE A 142 11.16 3.83 -5.75
C ILE A 142 12.35 3.44 -6.65
N LYS A 143 12.51 2.14 -6.89
CA LYS A 143 13.52 1.57 -7.78
C LYS A 143 13.05 1.47 -9.23
N SER A 144 11.80 1.06 -9.42
CA SER A 144 11.19 0.93 -10.73
C SER A 144 9.67 1.06 -10.64
N ARG A 145 9.04 1.27 -11.79
CA ARG A 145 7.59 1.33 -11.94
C ARG A 145 7.17 0.43 -13.08
N ILE A 146 6.07 -0.26 -12.88
CA ILE A 146 5.54 -1.25 -13.82
C ILE A 146 4.11 -0.84 -14.14
N ASN A 147 3.80 -0.67 -15.42
CA ASN A 147 2.43 -0.39 -15.84
C ASN A 147 1.59 -1.64 -15.66
N ILE A 148 0.42 -1.50 -15.03
CA ILE A 148 -0.52 -2.62 -14.86
C ILE A 148 -1.25 -2.91 -16.17
N PHE A 149 -1.46 -1.88 -16.98
CA PHE A 149 -2.17 -1.97 -18.25
C PHE A 149 -1.21 -1.79 -19.44
N ALA A 150 -1.44 -2.56 -20.50
CA ALA A 150 -0.86 -2.36 -21.82
C ALA A 150 -1.51 -1.15 -22.51
N ASP A 151 -0.93 -0.74 -23.65
CA ASP A 151 -1.41 0.39 -24.46
C ASP A 151 -2.84 0.17 -25.01
N ASP A 152 -3.24 -1.10 -25.17
CA ASP A 152 -4.60 -1.48 -25.58
C ASP A 152 -5.61 -1.52 -24.41
N GLY A 153 -5.16 -1.21 -23.19
CA GLY A 153 -5.97 -1.19 -21.98
C GLY A 153 -6.19 -2.56 -21.33
N THR A 154 -5.59 -3.63 -21.83
CA THR A 154 -5.59 -4.95 -21.18
C THR A 154 -4.60 -4.99 -20.02
N ILE A 155 -4.83 -5.88 -19.04
CA ILE A 155 -3.89 -6.07 -17.93
C ILE A 155 -2.65 -6.82 -18.44
N ASN A 156 -1.46 -6.30 -18.15
CA ASN A 156 -0.20 -6.99 -18.38
C ASN A 156 -0.18 -8.25 -17.51
N ILE A 157 -0.19 -9.44 -18.11
CA ILE A 157 -0.19 -10.72 -17.40
C ILE A 157 1.22 -11.24 -17.09
N GLU A 158 2.25 -10.61 -17.64
CA GLU A 158 3.66 -10.96 -17.47
C GLU A 158 4.39 -9.77 -16.85
N ILE A 159 5.01 -9.98 -15.68
CA ILE A 159 5.86 -9.01 -14.98
C ILE A 159 7.15 -9.69 -14.51
#